data_AF-A0A2S4JHJ9-F1
#
_entry.id   AF-A0A2S4JHJ9-F1
#
_cell.length_a   1.000
_cell.length_b   1.000
_cell.length_c   1.000
_cell.angle_alpha   90.00
_cell.angle_beta   90.00
_cell.angle_gamma   90.00
#
_symmetry.space_group_name_H-M   'P 1'
#
loop_
_entity.id
_entity.type
_entity.pdbx_description
1 polymer ?
#
loop_
_entity_poly.entity_id
_entity_poly.type
_entity_poly.pdbx_seq_one_letter_code
_entity_poly.pdbx_strand_id
1 'polypeptide(L)'
;MRRKTSALALAGLLALTGPLWSTPSPGASAGSPLNIPDRTLDMSVSLEDLARAAADPGRWQELQGKILLLEGVAATVMVYADEPHQFYAEIELVGGAWQGVQEVSLFRAWLVLDDLAFSGRIAQRPPRTPSPGLIQRNTRLVAAVEPLEVHTQQDGTPVAVVRVLDLRGL
;
A
#
# COMPACT_ATOMS: atom_id res chain seq x y z
N MET A 1 25.11 55.09 -29.08
CA MET A 1 25.14 56.10 -30.18
C MET A 1 25.65 55.45 -31.46
N ARG A 2 25.11 55.88 -32.62
CA ARG A 2 25.41 55.50 -34.04
C ARG A 2 24.76 54.20 -34.53
N ARG A 3 23.61 54.26 -35.24
CA ARG A 3 23.33 54.57 -36.68
C ARG A 3 23.91 53.50 -37.63
N LYS A 4 23.08 52.59 -38.16
CA LYS A 4 22.26 52.65 -39.42
C LYS A 4 23.04 52.11 -40.63
N THR A 5 22.52 51.05 -41.25
CA THR A 5 22.51 50.85 -42.71
C THR A 5 21.31 49.98 -43.10
N SER A 6 20.60 50.43 -44.12
CA SER A 6 19.42 49.82 -44.74
C SER A 6 19.73 49.47 -46.20
N ALA A 7 19.12 48.41 -46.74
CA ALA A 7 18.73 48.21 -48.16
C ALA A 7 17.86 46.92 -48.20
N LEU A 8 16.56 46.90 -48.55
CA LEU A 8 15.92 46.98 -49.90
C LEU A 8 16.64 46.07 -50.92
N ALA A 9 16.04 45.18 -51.70
CA ALA A 9 14.67 44.75 -52.06
C ALA A 9 14.81 43.26 -52.55
N LEU A 10 13.82 42.43 -52.88
CA LEU A 10 12.77 42.57 -53.88
C LEU A 10 11.94 41.25 -53.90
N ALA A 11 10.72 41.37 -54.41
CA ALA A 11 9.63 40.41 -54.59
C ALA A 11 9.92 38.98 -55.08
N GLY A 12 9.04 38.06 -54.69
CA GLY A 12 8.85 36.74 -55.30
C GLY A 12 7.54 36.10 -54.87
N LEU A 13 6.51 36.27 -55.70
CA LEU A 13 5.13 35.84 -55.57
C LEU A 13 4.98 34.32 -55.82
N LEU A 14 4.20 33.59 -54.99
CA LEU A 14 3.29 32.54 -55.50
C LEU A 14 2.34 32.05 -54.40
N ALA A 15 1.05 32.14 -54.73
CA ALA A 15 -0.07 31.70 -53.93
C ALA A 15 -0.17 30.17 -53.90
N LEU A 16 -0.51 29.62 -52.73
CA LEU A 16 -1.22 28.35 -52.62
C LEU A 16 -2.25 28.46 -51.50
N THR A 17 -3.47 28.76 -51.94
CA THR A 17 -4.70 28.60 -51.20
C THR A 17 -4.97 27.11 -51.01
N GLY A 18 -4.88 26.64 -49.77
CA GLY A 18 -5.48 25.38 -49.34
C GLY A 18 -6.02 25.57 -47.92
N PRO A 19 -7.28 25.20 -47.63
CA PRO A 19 -7.79 25.27 -46.27
C PRO A 19 -7.04 24.25 -45.40
N LEU A 20 -6.31 24.79 -44.44
CA LEU A 20 -5.97 24.14 -43.17
C LEU A 20 -7.27 23.59 -42.57
N TRP A 21 -7.28 22.31 -42.19
CA TRP A 21 -7.79 21.77 -40.92
C TRP A 21 -7.47 20.27 -40.90
N SER A 22 -6.21 19.94 -40.63
CA SER A 22 -5.89 18.63 -40.05
C SER A 22 -5.76 18.87 -38.56
N THR A 23 -6.84 18.63 -37.82
CA THR A 23 -6.79 18.56 -36.37
C THR A 23 -5.82 17.45 -35.97
N PRO A 24 -4.77 17.70 -35.19
CA PRO A 24 -4.07 16.61 -34.53
C PRO A 24 -5.09 15.97 -33.58
N SER A 25 -5.50 14.74 -33.87
CA SER A 25 -6.16 13.91 -32.87
C SER A 25 -5.25 13.90 -31.65
N PRO A 26 -5.72 14.26 -30.45
CA PRO A 26 -5.00 13.89 -29.25
C PRO A 26 -5.01 12.36 -29.26
N GLY A 27 -3.89 11.78 -29.68
CA GLY A 27 -3.54 10.44 -29.31
C GLY A 27 -3.63 10.42 -27.80
N ALA A 28 -4.75 9.91 -27.31
CA ALA A 28 -4.82 9.38 -25.97
C ALA A 28 -3.64 8.43 -25.89
N SER A 29 -2.57 8.88 -25.24
CA SER A 29 -1.68 8.00 -24.51
C SER A 29 -2.60 7.27 -23.56
N ALA A 30 -3.20 6.17 -24.04
CA ALA A 30 -3.76 5.15 -23.20
C ALA A 30 -2.59 4.81 -22.29
N GLY A 31 -2.64 5.33 -21.06
CA GLY A 31 -1.68 4.98 -20.03
C GLY A 31 -1.58 3.47 -20.10
N SER A 32 -0.36 2.97 -20.30
CA SER A 32 -0.11 1.54 -20.27
C SER A 32 -0.94 1.00 -19.11
N PRO A 33 -1.85 0.03 -19.33
CA PRO A 33 -2.60 -0.55 -18.24
C PRO A 33 -1.56 -0.90 -17.20
N LEU A 34 -1.75 -0.41 -15.96
CA LEU A 34 -0.88 -0.70 -14.84
C LEU A 34 -0.49 -2.17 -14.98
N ASN A 35 0.79 -2.42 -15.25
CA ASN A 35 1.33 -3.76 -15.28
C ASN A 35 1.40 -4.18 -13.82
N ILE A 36 0.23 -4.39 -13.21
CA ILE A 36 0.10 -5.03 -11.92
C ILE A 36 0.54 -6.45 -12.25
N PRO A 37 1.73 -6.89 -11.78
CA PRO A 37 2.07 -8.29 -11.92
C PRO A 37 0.90 -9.11 -11.39
N ASP A 38 0.58 -10.22 -12.04
CA ASP A 38 -0.50 -11.13 -11.65
C ASP A 38 -0.20 -11.72 -10.26
N ARG A 39 -0.43 -10.91 -9.23
CA ARG A 39 -0.17 -11.22 -7.83
C ARG A 39 -1.35 -12.06 -7.38
N THR A 40 -1.09 -13.33 -7.14
CA THR A 40 -2.10 -14.25 -6.62
C THR A 40 -2.48 -13.86 -5.20
N LEU A 41 -3.76 -13.58 -4.98
CA LEU A 41 -4.34 -13.43 -3.65
C LEU A 41 -4.45 -14.82 -3.00
N ASP A 42 -3.71 -15.04 -1.92
CA ASP A 42 -3.74 -16.26 -1.13
C ASP A 42 -4.56 -16.02 0.15
N MET A 43 -5.72 -16.66 0.22
CA MET A 43 -6.63 -16.60 1.37
C MET A 43 -6.46 -17.78 2.32
N SER A 44 -5.55 -18.71 2.02
CA SER A 44 -5.34 -19.92 2.82
C SER A 44 -4.35 -19.72 3.96
N VAL A 45 -3.52 -18.67 3.89
CA VAL A 45 -2.48 -18.39 4.88
C VAL A 45 -3.08 -17.75 6.13
N SER A 46 -3.01 -18.47 7.24
CA SER A 46 -3.38 -17.97 8.56
C SER A 46 -2.23 -17.20 9.25
N LEU A 47 -2.51 -16.52 10.37
CA LEU A 47 -1.47 -15.93 11.22
C LEU A 47 -0.52 -16.99 11.81
N GLU A 48 -1.01 -18.21 12.04
CA GLU A 48 -0.16 -19.33 12.46
C GLU A 48 0.81 -19.74 11.36
N ASP A 49 0.33 -19.86 10.12
CA ASP A 49 1.18 -20.19 8.98
C ASP A 49 2.22 -19.10 8.71
N LEU A 50 1.83 -17.83 8.85
CA LEU A 50 2.74 -16.70 8.72
C LEU A 50 3.81 -16.70 9.81
N ALA A 51 3.46 -16.99 11.06
CA ALA A 51 4.42 -17.11 12.16
C ALA A 51 5.40 -18.27 11.94
N ARG A 52 4.92 -19.42 11.46
CA ARG A 52 5.78 -20.56 11.09
C ARG A 52 6.69 -20.22 9.91
N ALA A 53 6.21 -19.47 8.93
CA ALA A 53 7.02 -19.01 7.81
C ALA A 53 8.09 -18.01 8.26
N ALA A 54 7.79 -17.11 9.20
CA ALA A 54 8.78 -16.18 9.75
C ALA A 54 9.94 -16.92 10.47
N ALA A 55 9.70 -18.10 11.03
CA ALA A 55 10.72 -18.93 11.65
C ALA A 55 11.56 -19.77 10.65
N ASP A 56 11.17 -19.82 9.37
CA ASP A 56 11.81 -20.61 8.32
C ASP A 56 12.08 -19.75 7.07
N PRO A 57 13.33 -19.36 6.80
CA PRO A 57 13.67 -18.51 5.65
C PRO A 57 13.18 -19.05 4.30
N GLY A 58 13.15 -20.38 4.11
CA GLY A 58 12.67 -20.98 2.87
C GLY A 58 11.16 -20.74 2.68
N ARG A 59 10.39 -20.98 3.74
CA ARG A 59 8.94 -20.73 3.72
C ARG A 59 8.59 -19.25 3.63
N TRP A 60 9.37 -18.38 4.29
CA TRP A 60 9.20 -16.94 4.13
C TRP A 60 9.36 -16.50 2.67
N GLN A 61 10.39 -17.02 1.99
CA GLN A 61 10.67 -16.71 0.60
C GLN A 61 9.53 -17.14 -0.36
N GLU A 62 8.82 -18.22 -0.06
CA GLU A 62 7.65 -18.68 -0.83
C GLU A 62 6.43 -17.76 -0.72
N LEU A 63 6.35 -16.94 0.33
CA LEU A 63 5.29 -15.96 0.51
C LEU A 63 5.62 -14.63 -0.19
N GLN A 64 6.89 -14.37 -0.48
CA GLN A 64 7.32 -13.14 -1.16
C GLN A 64 6.64 -12.99 -2.53
N GLY A 65 6.13 -11.80 -2.80
CA GLY A 65 5.41 -11.49 -4.05
C GLY A 65 3.94 -11.93 -4.10
N LYS A 66 3.41 -12.56 -3.04
CA LYS A 66 1.98 -12.86 -2.89
C LYS A 66 1.27 -11.76 -2.12
N ILE A 67 -0.04 -11.63 -2.37
CA ILE A 67 -0.93 -10.87 -1.51
C ILE A 67 -1.61 -11.87 -0.57
N LEU A 68 -1.50 -11.65 0.73
CA LEU A 68 -2.11 -12.51 1.75
C LEU A 68 -3.35 -11.82 2.31
N LEU A 69 -4.40 -12.57 2.60
CA LEU A 69 -5.55 -12.07 3.35
C LEU A 69 -5.47 -12.55 4.79
N LEU A 70 -5.17 -11.65 5.73
CA LEU A 70 -5.03 -11.97 7.14
C LEU A 70 -6.25 -11.47 7.94
N GLU A 71 -6.70 -12.28 8.88
CA GLU A 71 -7.71 -11.90 9.87
C GLU A 71 -7.10 -11.90 11.28
N GLY A 72 -7.50 -10.94 12.11
CA GLY A 72 -7.13 -10.93 13.53
C GLY A 72 -7.78 -9.78 14.29
N VAL A 73 -7.25 -9.50 15.48
CA VAL A 73 -7.64 -8.37 16.32
C VAL A 73 -6.46 -7.42 16.45
N ALA A 74 -6.70 -6.12 16.31
CA ALA A 74 -5.70 -5.08 16.58
C ALA A 74 -5.36 -5.04 18.07
N ALA A 75 -4.30 -5.71 18.49
CA ALA A 75 -3.85 -5.70 19.88
C ALA A 75 -3.19 -4.35 20.23
N THR A 76 -2.45 -3.76 19.29
CA THR A 76 -1.79 -2.47 19.46
C THR A 76 -1.94 -1.65 18.18
N VAL A 77 -2.15 -0.34 18.32
CA VAL A 77 -2.22 0.62 17.20
C VAL A 77 -1.32 1.79 17.55
N MET A 78 -0.34 2.06 16.70
CA MET A 78 0.60 3.17 16.85
C MET A 78 0.57 4.02 15.59
N VAL A 79 0.30 5.32 15.73
CA VAL A 79 0.41 6.28 14.63
C VAL A 79 1.64 7.12 14.92
N TYR A 80 2.59 7.12 13.99
CA TYR A 80 3.85 7.84 14.13
C TYR A 80 3.84 9.15 13.33
N ALA A 81 3.16 9.15 12.18
CA ALA A 81 2.97 10.33 11.34
C ALA A 81 1.54 10.35 10.78
N ASP A 82 0.87 11.50 10.88
CA ASP A 82 -0.45 11.77 10.30
C ASP A 82 -0.49 13.24 9.85
N GLU A 83 0.20 13.50 8.74
CA GLU A 83 0.39 14.81 8.13
C GLU A 83 -0.21 14.82 6.72
N PRO A 84 -0.51 15.99 6.13
CA PRO A 84 -1.19 16.07 4.82
C PRO A 84 -0.51 15.34 3.66
N HIS A 85 0.79 15.03 3.79
CA HIS A 85 1.60 14.40 2.75
C HIS A 85 2.33 13.14 3.23
N GLN A 86 2.11 12.72 4.48
CA GLN A 86 2.76 11.57 5.06
C GLN A 86 1.85 10.90 6.09
N PHE A 87 1.66 9.60 5.93
CA PHE A 87 1.02 8.76 6.94
C PHE A 87 1.92 7.57 7.23
N TYR A 88 2.11 7.27 8.52
CA TYR A 88 2.81 6.08 8.95
C TYR A 88 2.23 5.56 10.27
N ALA A 89 1.78 4.32 10.25
CA ALA A 89 1.24 3.62 11.40
C ALA A 89 1.64 2.15 11.41
N GLU A 90 1.63 1.57 12.61
CA GLU A 90 1.81 0.14 12.82
C GLU A 90 0.64 -0.42 13.63
N ILE A 91 0.22 -1.63 13.27
CA ILE A 91 -0.77 -2.40 14.03
C ILE A 91 -0.18 -3.75 14.39
N GLU A 92 -0.23 -4.11 15.67
CA GLU A 92 0.01 -5.49 16.10
C GLU A 92 -1.28 -6.28 15.86
N LEU A 93 -1.29 -7.12 14.84
CA LEU A 93 -2.41 -8.01 14.55
C LEU A 93 -2.19 -9.33 15.29
N VAL A 94 -3.16 -9.73 16.12
CA VAL A 94 -3.10 -10.96 16.90
C VAL A 94 -4.27 -11.87 16.54
N GLY A 95 -3.98 -13.16 16.40
CA GLY A 95 -4.97 -14.21 16.20
C GLY A 95 -4.65 -15.42 17.07
N GLY A 96 -5.69 -16.17 17.47
CA GLY A 96 -5.54 -17.43 18.19
C GLY A 96 -5.79 -18.61 17.26
N ALA A 97 -5.02 -19.69 17.41
CA ALA A 97 -5.33 -20.98 16.83
C ALA A 97 -5.34 -22.06 17.91
N TRP A 98 -6.27 -23.02 17.75
CA TRP A 98 -6.36 -24.18 18.63
C TRP A 98 -5.22 -25.14 18.33
N GLN A 99 -4.47 -25.51 19.37
CA GLN A 99 -3.51 -26.59 19.35
C GLN A 99 -4.16 -27.83 19.97
N GLY A 100 -4.68 -28.71 19.11
CA GLY A 100 -5.47 -29.85 19.54
C GLY A 100 -6.81 -29.41 20.15
N VAL A 101 -7.13 -29.91 21.35
CA VAL A 101 -8.44 -29.75 21.99
C VAL A 101 -8.43 -28.91 23.28
N GLN A 102 -7.26 -28.51 23.78
CA GLN A 102 -7.14 -27.87 25.10
C GLN A 102 -6.31 -26.60 25.13
N GLU A 103 -5.47 -26.36 24.13
CA GLU A 103 -4.54 -25.23 24.14
C GLU A 103 -4.89 -24.25 23.02
N VAL A 104 -4.80 -22.96 23.32
CA VAL A 104 -4.90 -21.88 22.33
C VAL A 104 -3.56 -21.17 22.32
N SER A 105 -2.90 -21.20 21.17
CA SER A 105 -1.69 -20.42 20.94
C SER A 105 -2.03 -19.11 20.25
N LEU A 106 -1.35 -18.03 20.65
CA LEU A 106 -1.48 -16.73 20.03
C LEU A 106 -0.35 -16.52 19.02
N PHE A 107 -0.72 -16.04 17.84
CA PHE A 107 0.18 -15.68 16.77
C PHE A 107 0.03 -14.20 16.45
N ARG A 108 1.11 -13.55 16.05
CA ARG A 108 1.13 -12.12 15.77
C ARG A 108 1.90 -11.77 14.52
N ALA A 109 1.52 -10.65 13.92
CA ALA A 109 2.25 -9.98 12.85
C ALA A 109 2.17 -8.45 13.05
N TRP A 110 3.20 -7.74 12.58
CA TRP A 110 3.18 -6.29 12.50
C TRP A 110 2.68 -5.87 11.13
N LEU A 111 1.57 -5.13 11.11
CA LEU A 111 1.04 -4.49 9.92
C LEU A 111 1.65 -3.10 9.81
N VAL A 112 2.31 -2.81 8.68
CA VAL A 112 2.85 -1.49 8.35
C VAL A 112 1.90 -0.80 7.39
N LEU A 113 1.50 0.41 7.74
CA LEU A 113 0.63 1.27 6.93
C LEU A 113 1.37 2.56 6.60
N ASP A 114 1.76 2.72 5.34
CA ASP A 114 2.59 3.82 4.84
C ASP A 114 1.91 4.65 3.74
N ASP A 115 0.59 4.50 3.57
CA ASP A 115 -0.23 5.23 2.57
C ASP A 115 -1.21 6.21 3.24
N LEU A 116 -1.36 7.40 2.66
CA LEU A 116 -2.35 8.42 3.06
C LEU A 116 -3.80 7.90 3.02
N ALA A 117 -4.10 6.87 2.23
CA ALA A 117 -5.40 6.22 2.19
C ALA A 117 -5.84 5.62 3.55
N PHE A 118 -4.92 5.43 4.48
CA PHE A 118 -5.19 4.97 5.84
C PHE A 118 -5.37 6.11 6.85
N SER A 119 -5.00 7.35 6.49
CA SER A 119 -5.23 8.54 7.35
C SER A 119 -6.72 8.71 7.63
N GLY A 120 -7.04 9.06 8.88
CA GLY A 120 -8.42 9.18 9.37
C GLY A 120 -9.18 7.85 9.54
N ARG A 121 -8.65 6.72 9.05
CA ARG A 121 -9.20 5.37 9.27
C ARG A 121 -8.60 4.70 10.50
N ILE A 122 -7.41 5.12 10.90
CA ILE A 122 -6.69 4.63 12.07
C ILE A 122 -6.51 5.79 13.04
N ALA A 123 -6.81 5.57 14.31
CA ALA A 123 -6.55 6.57 15.34
C ALA A 123 -5.75 5.96 16.49
N GLN A 124 -4.64 6.62 16.85
CA GLN A 124 -3.90 6.28 18.07
C GLN A 124 -4.75 6.51 19.32
N ARG A 125 -5.54 7.60 19.32
CA ARG A 125 -6.51 7.89 20.38
C ARG A 125 -7.92 7.89 19.79
N PRO A 126 -8.81 7.02 20.26
CA PRO A 126 -10.20 7.05 19.86
C PRO A 126 -10.81 8.43 20.12
N PRO A 127 -11.49 9.04 19.15
CA PRO A 127 -12.32 10.20 19.44
C PRO A 127 -13.49 9.75 20.34
N ARG A 128 -14.11 10.70 21.07
CA ARG A 128 -15.24 10.40 21.95
C ARG A 128 -16.40 9.70 21.23
N THR A 129 -16.55 10.00 19.95
CA THR A 129 -17.52 9.39 19.06
C THR A 129 -16.76 8.86 17.85
N PRO A 130 -16.38 7.58 17.82
CA PRO A 130 -15.66 6.99 16.69
C PRO A 130 -16.54 7.00 15.44
N SER A 131 -15.96 7.43 14.33
CA SER A 131 -16.59 7.27 13.02
C SER A 131 -16.79 5.79 12.73
N PRO A 132 -17.88 5.41 12.02
CA PRO A 132 -18.05 4.04 11.55
C PRO A 132 -16.81 3.59 10.77
N GLY A 133 -16.30 2.40 11.09
CA GLY A 133 -15.10 1.83 10.45
C GLY A 133 -13.76 2.37 10.93
N LEU A 134 -13.73 3.19 12.00
CA LEU A 134 -12.48 3.58 12.64
C LEU A 134 -11.79 2.35 13.26
N ILE A 135 -10.53 2.17 12.90
CA ILE A 135 -9.67 1.11 13.41
C ILE A 135 -8.92 1.61 14.64
N GLN A 136 -9.09 0.87 15.72
CA GLN A 136 -8.48 1.14 17.02
C GLN A 136 -8.10 -0.18 17.69
N ARG A 137 -7.48 -0.10 18.87
CA ARG A 137 -7.23 -1.29 19.69
C ARG A 137 -8.55 -2.06 19.90
N ASN A 138 -8.48 -3.38 19.84
CA ASN A 138 -9.57 -4.34 19.93
C ASN A 138 -10.55 -4.34 18.73
N THR A 139 -10.28 -3.60 17.66
CA THR A 139 -11.02 -3.77 16.40
C THR A 139 -10.65 -5.13 15.77
N ARG A 140 -11.65 -5.90 15.34
CA ARG A 140 -11.43 -7.09 14.51
C ARG A 140 -11.19 -6.65 13.07
N LEU A 141 -10.17 -7.21 12.44
CA LEU A 141 -9.64 -6.73 11.16
C LEU A 141 -9.53 -7.85 10.15
N VAL A 142 -9.75 -7.48 8.88
CA VAL A 142 -9.29 -8.23 7.71
C VAL A 142 -8.36 -7.32 6.91
N ALA A 143 -7.16 -7.80 6.59
CA ALA A 143 -6.11 -7.06 5.91
C ALA A 143 -5.61 -7.81 4.67
N ALA A 144 -5.59 -7.13 3.52
CA ALA A 144 -4.83 -7.58 2.37
C ALA A 144 -3.40 -7.03 2.51
N VAL A 145 -2.40 -7.92 2.53
CA VAL A 145 -1.02 -7.55 2.89
C VAL A 145 0.01 -8.18 1.96
N GLU A 146 1.21 -7.60 1.96
CA GLU A 146 2.39 -8.16 1.31
C GLU A 146 3.47 -8.44 2.36
N PRO A 147 4.08 -9.63 2.37
CA PRO A 147 5.25 -9.90 3.20
C PRO A 147 6.36 -8.88 2.94
N LEU A 148 6.86 -8.24 3.99
CA LEU A 148 7.93 -7.24 3.90
C LEU A 148 9.24 -7.82 4.43
N GLU A 149 9.28 -8.13 5.71
CA GLU A 149 10.47 -8.66 6.38
C GLU A 149 10.10 -9.50 7.62
N VAL A 150 11.11 -10.12 8.23
CA VAL A 150 10.99 -10.77 9.53
C VAL A 150 11.81 -9.98 10.54
N HIS A 151 11.15 -9.50 11.59
CA HIS A 151 11.81 -8.86 12.71
C HIS A 151 12.09 -9.87 13.81
N THR A 152 13.27 -9.84 14.40
CA THR A 152 13.60 -10.68 15.57
C THR A 152 13.37 -9.86 16.85
N GLN A 153 12.43 -10.29 17.68
CA GLN A 153 12.17 -9.67 18.98
C GLN A 153 13.35 -9.84 19.94
N GLN A 154 13.34 -9.10 21.05
CA GLN A 154 14.40 -9.17 22.07
C GLN A 154 14.59 -10.57 22.67
N ASP A 155 13.51 -11.37 22.70
CA ASP A 155 13.53 -12.75 23.18
C ASP A 155 13.96 -13.77 22.10
N GLY A 156 14.34 -13.30 20.92
CA GLY A 156 14.72 -14.14 19.78
C GLY A 156 13.54 -14.62 18.92
N THR A 157 12.29 -14.29 19.28
CA THR A 157 11.12 -14.71 18.52
C THR A 157 11.05 -13.98 17.17
N PRO A 158 10.99 -14.71 16.04
CA PRO A 158 10.77 -14.09 14.74
C PRO A 158 9.31 -13.67 14.60
N VAL A 159 9.06 -12.44 14.16
CA VAL A 159 7.74 -11.89 13.92
C VAL A 159 7.68 -11.33 12.51
N ALA A 160 6.66 -11.75 11.77
CA ALA A 160 6.41 -11.26 10.42
C ALA A 160 6.03 -9.77 10.45
N VAL A 161 6.66 -8.99 9.59
CA VAL A 161 6.29 -7.62 9.26
C VAL A 161 5.73 -7.63 7.84
N VAL A 162 4.54 -7.08 7.67
CA VAL A 162 3.82 -7.07 6.39
C VAL A 162 3.33 -5.67 6.07
N ARG A 163 3.41 -5.27 4.80
CA ARG A 163 2.83 -4.01 4.32
C ARG A 163 1.35 -4.21 4.03
N VAL A 164 0.51 -3.28 4.48
CA VAL A 164 -0.93 -3.31 4.22
C VAL A 164 -1.25 -2.66 2.87
N LEU A 165 -2.05 -3.36 2.06
CA LEU A 165 -2.60 -2.86 0.80
C LEU A 165 -4.04 -2.36 0.95
N ASP A 166 -4.87 -3.12 1.68
CA ASP A 166 -6.20 -2.68 2.14
C ASP A 166 -6.48 -3.27 3.52
N LEU A 167 -7.34 -2.62 4.27
CA LEU A 167 -7.68 -2.98 5.64
C LEU A 167 -9.14 -2.68 5.90
N ARG A 168 -9.85 -3.55 6.63
CA ARG A 168 -11.25 -3.34 7.01
C ARG A 168 -11.47 -3.75 8.46
N GLY A 169 -12.18 -2.91 9.22
CA GLY A 169 -12.75 -3.29 10.50
C GLY A 169 -14.04 -4.08 10.30
N LEU A 170 -14.24 -5.13 11.10
CA LEU A 170 -15.44 -5.97 11.16
C LEU A 170 -16.36 -5.59 12.33
#